data_AF-A0A2G9S7R8-F1
#
_entry.id   AF-A0A2G9S7R8-F1
#
_cell.length_a   1.000
_cell.length_b   1.000
_cell.length_c   1.000
_cell.angle_alpha   90.00
_cell.angle_beta   90.00
_cell.angle_gamma   90.00
#
_symmetry.space_group_name_H-M   'P 1'
#
loop_
_entity.id
_entity.type
_entity.pdbx_description
1 polymer ?
#
loop_
_entity_poly.entity_id
_entity_poly.type
_entity_poly.pdbx_seq_one_letter_code
_entity_poly.pdbx_strand_id
1 'polypeptide(L)' 'MQSSAGSVCSKRNCLGEGLARMEIFLFLTYILQMFDLKCNTDPEEIDISPVPNSGSFTARPYTISMSQR' A
#
# COMPACT_ATOMS: atom_id res chain seq x y z
N MET A 1 -27.59 -17.30 13.56
CA MET A 1 -26.28 -17.43 12.89
C MET A 1 -25.91 -16.06 12.34
N GLN A 2 -25.15 -15.29 13.10
CA GLN A 2 -24.44 -14.10 12.61
C GLN A 2 -23.11 -14.57 11.99
N SER A 3 -22.82 -14.18 10.75
CA SER A 3 -21.47 -14.11 10.15
C SER A 3 -21.63 -13.43 8.78
N SER A 4 -21.52 -12.10 8.70
CA SER A 4 -20.30 -11.34 8.37
C SER A 4 -19.96 -11.29 6.86
N ALA A 5 -20.64 -10.39 6.14
CA ALA A 5 -20.10 -9.78 4.91
C ALA A 5 -20.56 -8.31 4.87
N GLY A 6 -19.81 -7.45 5.55
CA GLY A 6 -20.10 -6.02 5.67
C GLY A 6 -19.68 -5.23 4.43
N SER A 7 -20.67 -4.58 3.81
CA SER A 7 -20.62 -3.42 2.90
C SER A 7 -19.97 -3.59 1.51
N VAL A 8 -20.74 -4.08 0.53
CA VAL A 8 -20.47 -3.80 -0.90
C VAL A 8 -21.07 -2.44 -1.23
N CYS A 9 -20.24 -1.45 -1.55
CA CYS A 9 -20.72 -0.11 -1.93
C CYS A 9 -21.49 -0.18 -3.26
N SER A 10 -22.78 0.13 -3.16
CA SER A 10 -23.81 0.16 -4.19
C SER A 10 -23.43 0.96 -5.46
N LYS A 11 -23.75 0.42 -6.65
CA LYS A 11 -23.85 1.05 -7.99
C LYS A 11 -22.69 1.93 -8.51
N ARG A 12 -21.67 2.25 -7.70
CA ARG A 12 -20.46 3.02 -8.06
C ARG A 12 -19.22 2.30 -7.55
N ASN A 13 -19.04 1.05 -7.94
CA ASN A 13 -17.76 0.39 -7.68
C ASN A 13 -16.67 1.03 -8.55
N CYS A 14 -15.41 0.97 -8.10
CA CYS A 14 -14.29 1.40 -8.91
C CYS A 14 -14.21 0.52 -10.17
N LEU A 15 -14.43 1.10 -11.35
CA LEU A 15 -14.30 0.38 -12.62
C LEU A 15 -12.90 -0.21 -12.81
N GLY A 16 -11.91 0.41 -12.18
CA GLY A 16 -10.52 -0.03 -12.17
C GLY A 16 -10.15 -1.00 -11.04
N GLU A 17 -11.09 -1.50 -10.21
CA GLU A 17 -10.71 -2.35 -9.06
C GLU A 17 -9.92 -3.59 -9.46
N GLY A 18 -10.34 -4.28 -10.53
CA GLY A 18 -9.62 -5.45 -11.04
C GLY A 18 -8.22 -5.11 -11.55
N LEU A 19 -8.09 -3.99 -12.27
CA LEU A 19 -6.80 -3.52 -12.78
C LEU A 19 -5.86 -3.10 -11.64
N ALA A 20 -6.35 -2.28 -10.71
CA ALA A 20 -5.57 -1.82 -9.56
C ALA A 20 -5.08 -3.00 -8.71
N ARG A 21 -5.92 -4.02 -8.48
CA ARG A 21 -5.53 -5.21 -7.71
C ARG A 21 -4.41 -6.00 -8.42
N MET A 22 -4.51 -6.20 -9.73
CA MET A 22 -3.46 -6.90 -10.50
C MET A 22 -2.17 -6.09 -10.55
N GLU A 23 -2.28 -4.79 -10.80
CA GLU A 23 -1.14 -3.89 -10.91
C GLU A 23 -0.34 -3.82 -9.60
N ILE A 24 -1.02 -3.61 -8.46
CA ILE A 24 -0.39 -3.62 -7.13
C ILE A 24 0.30 -4.96 -6.87
N PHE A 25 -0.34 -6.08 -7.21
CA PHE A 25 0.24 -7.40 -6.99
C PHE A 25 1.50 -7.61 -7.83
N LEU A 26 1.46 -7.32 -9.13
CA LEU A 26 2.60 -7.50 -10.03
C LEU A 26 3.76 -6.59 -9.66
N PHE A 27 3.50 -5.31 -9.36
CA PHE A 27 4.57 -4.40 -8.94
C PHE A 27 5.20 -4.81 -7.62
N LEU A 28 4.38 -5.09 -6.60
CA LEU A 28 4.89 -5.47 -5.28
C LEU A 28 5.72 -6.75 -5.36
N THR A 29 5.20 -7.78 -6.03
CA THR A 29 5.90 -9.07 -6.13
C THR A 29 7.18 -8.96 -6.96
N TYR A 30 7.17 -8.22 -8.07
CA TYR A 30 8.36 -8.00 -8.88
C TYR A 30 9.46 -7.28 -8.10
N ILE A 31 9.10 -6.21 -7.37
CA ILE A 31 10.05 -5.46 -6.52
C ILE A 31 10.65 -6.40 -5.46
N LEU A 32 9.82 -7.17 -4.75
CA LEU A 32 10.28 -8.07 -3.68
C LEU A 32 11.07 -9.28 -4.18
N GLN A 33 10.83 -9.72 -5.42
CA GLN A 33 11.55 -10.85 -6.01
C GLN A 33 12.94 -10.44 -6.51
N MET A 34 13.04 -9.28 -7.15
CA MET A 34 14.26 -8.83 -7.83
C MET A 34 15.18 -7.95 -6.97
N PHE A 35 14.62 -7.25 -5.97
CA PHE A 35 15.37 -6.30 -5.15
C PHE A 35 15.36 -6.69 -3.68
N ASP A 36 16.47 -6.41 -3.01
CA ASP A 36 16.57 -6.40 -1.56
C ASP A 36 16.23 -4.99 -1.06
N LEU A 37 15.16 -4.87 -0.27
CA LEU A 37 14.70 -3.61 0.30
C LEU A 37 15.27 -3.45 1.71
N LYS A 38 16.06 -2.39 1.92
CA LYS A 38 16.56 -2.04 3.24
C LYS A 38 16.01 -0.69 3.68
N CYS A 39 15.52 -0.65 4.92
CA CYS A 39 15.12 0.60 5.54
C CYS A 39 16.38 1.34 6.03
N ASN A 40 16.47 2.63 5.72
CA ASN A 40 17.58 3.48 6.18
C ASN A 40 17.35 4.04 7.60
N THR A 41 16.17 3.79 8.17
CA THR A 41 15.74 4.27 9.48
C THR A 41 15.19 3.09 10.27
N ASP A 42 15.30 3.16 11.59
CA ASP A 42 14.76 2.12 12.47
C ASP A 42 13.23 2.01 12.29
N PRO A 43 12.67 0.80 12.20
CA PRO A 43 11.25 0.59 11.95
C PRO A 43 10.35 1.18 13.05
N GLU A 44 10.88 1.35 14.26
CA GLU A 44 10.16 1.94 15.39
C GLU A 44 10.01 3.48 15.27
N GLU A 45 10.83 4.14 14.46
CA GLU A 45 10.76 5.59 14.23
C GLU A 45 9.79 5.95 13.08
N ILE A 46 9.35 4.96 12.31
CA ILE A 46 8.49 5.20 11.13
C ILE A 46 7.05 5.47 11.57
N ASP A 47 6.66 6.74 11.53
CA ASP A 47 5.28 7.15 11.73
C ASP A 47 4.42 6.87 10.48
N ILE A 48 3.53 5.88 10.59
CA ILE A 48 2.56 5.51 9.55
C ILE A 48 1.30 6.39 9.53
N SER A 49 1.20 7.39 10.43
CA SER A 49 0.07 8.31 10.42
C SER A 49 0.04 9.13 9.12
N PRO A 50 -1.15 9.30 8.50
CA PRO A 50 -1.28 10.12 7.31
C PRO A 50 -0.89 11.57 7.60
N VAL A 51 -0.38 12.27 6.59
CA VAL A 51 0.00 13.68 6.72
C VAL A 51 -1.23 14.49 7.17
N PRO A 52 -1.19 15.16 8.33
CA PRO A 52 -2.33 15.91 8.84
C PRO A 52 -2.69 17.05 7.87
N ASN A 53 -3.96 17.40 7.81
CA ASN A 53 -4.50 18.51 7.01
C ASN A 53 -4.32 18.37 5.48
N SER A 54 -3.98 17.18 4.97
CA SER A 54 -3.81 16.93 3.52
C SER A 54 -5.11 16.61 2.77
N GLY A 55 -6.23 16.40 3.47
CA GLY A 55 -7.52 16.05 2.86
C GLY A 55 -7.58 14.67 2.19
N SER A 56 -6.52 13.87 2.31
CA SER A 56 -6.36 12.53 1.74
C SER A 56 -5.48 11.66 2.64
N PHE A 57 -5.47 10.34 2.44
CA PHE A 57 -4.55 9.42 3.11
C PHE A 57 -3.18 9.43 2.43
N THR A 58 -2.46 10.54 2.59
CA THR A 58 -1.12 10.70 2.03
C THR A 58 -0.09 10.17 3.02
N ALA A 59 0.75 9.22 2.59
CA ALA A 59 1.85 8.72 3.39
C ALA A 59 2.93 9.80 3.56
N ARG A 60 3.60 9.80 4.71
CA ARG A 60 4.76 10.68 4.96
C ARG A 60 5.94 10.27 4.07
N PRO A 61 6.80 11.21 3.66
CA PRO A 61 7.99 10.88 2.88
C PRO A 61 8.93 10.00 3.70
N TYR A 62 9.36 8.88 3.13
CA TYR A 62 10.32 7.96 3.72
C TYR A 62 11.38 7.60 2.69
N THR A 63 12.57 7.22 3.16
CA THR A 63 13.67 6.80 2.29
C THR A 63 13.93 5.31 2.47
N ILE A 64 13.95 4.58 1.36
CA ILE A 64 14.37 3.17 1.30
C ILE A 64 15.52 3.03 0.33
N SER A 65 16.47 2.16 0.66
CA SER A 65 17.51 1.75 -0.28
C SER A 65 17.09 0.45 -0.95
N MET A 66 17.22 0.41 -2.28
CA MET A 66 16.96 -0.77 -3.10
C MET A 66 18.28 -1.24 -3.70
N SER A 67 18.67 -2.48 -3.44
CA SER A 67 19.81 -3.13 -4.11
C SER A 67 19.31 -4.27 -4.99
N GLN A 68 19.83 -4.39 -6.22
CA GLN A 68 19.54 -5.54 -7.08
C GLN A 68 20.11 -6.82 -6.44
N ARG A 69 19.30 -7.88 -6.42
CA ARG A 69 19.75 -9.23 -6.06
C ARG A 69 20.47 -9.89 -7.22
#